data_AF-A0A2J5PFQ6-F1
#
_entry.id   AF-A0A2J5PFQ6-F1
#
_cell.length_a   1.000
_cell.length_b   1.000
_cell.length_c   1.000
_cell.angle_alpha   90.00
_cell.angle_beta   90.00
_cell.angle_gamma   90.00
#
_symmetry.space_group_name_H-M   'P 1'
#
loop_
_entity.id
_entity.type
_entity.pdbx_description
1 polymer ?
#
loop_
_entity_poly.entity_id
_entity_poly.type
_entity_poly.pdbx_seq_one_letter_code
_entity_poly.pdbx_strand_id
1 'polypeptide(L)'
;MSSKFIDAHQAAQRVASGDTVCTVGMTLIGAAESILSAIEARFLTAGEPRDLTLLHAAGQSDRQRGIQHFAHPGMVTRLIGSHWGLAPRWMAMINNNEVEAWCLPQGQIVHLYSAMAAGLTGRLSPVGLGTFVDPRMEGGRMNARTRERPDLIEHVTFRGDEYLFYPAIPLDVVIVRGTHADEEGNLTTDEEVMKLEVLHAVLAARRYGAQVLAQVKYRVAKGSLHPKSIIVPGNLIDAIVVCEEPQMDHRQTSSWDFDPALCGDIQLPAAQNAPLPLDLRKLIGRIACRYLTPGCVINLGTGIPNDVIGAIIHEERIGEQVTITVESG
;
A
#
# COMPACT_ATOMS: atom_id res chain seq x y z
N MET A 1 -17.91 -17.48 21.79
CA MET A 1 -17.51 -16.87 20.51
C MET A 1 -16.20 -17.52 20.12
N SER A 2 -16.01 -17.92 18.86
CA SER A 2 -14.72 -18.46 18.42
C SER A 2 -13.63 -17.39 18.58
N SER A 3 -12.41 -17.80 18.95
CA SER A 3 -11.25 -16.92 18.99
C SER A 3 -11.01 -16.33 17.59
N LYS A 4 -10.81 -15.02 17.48
CA LYS A 4 -10.40 -14.36 16.23
C LYS A 4 -8.96 -14.72 15.84
N PHE A 5 -8.16 -15.15 16.81
CA PHE A 5 -6.77 -15.54 16.60
C PHE A 5 -6.70 -16.93 15.98
N ILE A 6 -6.03 -17.00 14.82
CA ILE A 6 -5.82 -18.19 14.02
C ILE A 6 -4.37 -18.24 13.54
N ASP A 7 -3.92 -19.41 13.08
CA ASP A 7 -2.61 -19.52 12.43
C ASP A 7 -2.65 -19.00 10.97
N ALA A 8 -1.48 -18.80 10.38
CA ALA A 8 -1.35 -18.28 9.02
C ALA A 8 -1.94 -19.22 7.95
N HIS A 9 -1.90 -20.53 8.17
CA HIS A 9 -2.47 -21.51 7.26
C HIS A 9 -4.01 -21.46 7.26
N GLN A 10 -4.62 -21.33 8.43
CA GLN A 10 -6.06 -21.08 8.59
C GLN A 10 -6.48 -19.75 7.95
N ALA A 11 -5.63 -18.72 8.00
CA ALA A 11 -5.88 -17.46 7.29
C ALA A 11 -5.81 -17.65 5.77
N ALA A 12 -4.84 -18.41 5.26
CA ALA A 12 -4.72 -18.71 3.84
C ALA A 12 -5.91 -19.53 3.28
N GLN A 13 -6.55 -20.35 4.11
CA GLN A 13 -7.78 -21.08 3.73
C GLN A 13 -9.00 -20.18 3.55
N ARG A 14 -8.95 -18.95 4.06
CA ARG A 14 -10.06 -17.97 3.93
C ARG A 14 -10.08 -17.23 2.60
N VAL A 15 -9.04 -17.39 1.78
CA VAL A 15 -8.98 -16.85 0.41
C VAL A 15 -9.45 -17.94 -0.55
N ALA A 16 -10.60 -17.74 -1.19
CA ALA A 16 -11.13 -18.66 -2.18
C ALA A 16 -10.64 -18.31 -3.60
N SER A 17 -10.72 -19.27 -4.51
CA SER A 17 -10.46 -19.00 -5.93
C SER A 17 -11.51 -18.03 -6.49
N GLY A 18 -11.08 -17.06 -7.29
CA GLY A 18 -11.93 -16.00 -7.83
C GLY A 18 -12.08 -14.77 -6.93
N ASP A 19 -11.55 -14.78 -5.70
CA ASP A 19 -11.63 -13.64 -4.79
C ASP A 19 -10.92 -12.39 -5.34
N THR A 20 -11.51 -11.23 -5.07
CA THR A 20 -10.83 -9.94 -5.11
C THR A 20 -10.13 -9.68 -3.79
N VAL A 21 -8.81 -9.85 -3.81
CA VAL A 21 -7.92 -9.68 -2.65
C VAL A 21 -7.32 -8.28 -2.69
N CYS A 22 -7.54 -7.50 -1.64
CA CYS A 22 -6.92 -6.20 -1.44
C CYS A 22 -5.87 -6.27 -0.33
N THR A 23 -4.66 -5.81 -0.61
CA THR A 23 -3.56 -5.75 0.37
C THR A 23 -3.21 -4.29 0.66
N VAL A 24 -2.94 -3.97 1.93
CA VAL A 24 -2.48 -2.63 2.35
C VAL A 24 -1.00 -2.68 2.68
N GLY A 25 -0.25 -1.70 2.16
CA GLY A 25 1.20 -1.67 2.31
C GLY A 25 1.86 -0.72 1.30
N MET A 26 3.12 -0.39 1.55
CA MET A 26 3.98 0.33 0.61
C MET A 26 5.43 -0.13 0.77
N THR A 27 6.07 -0.51 -0.32
CA THR A 27 7.31 -1.30 -0.34
C THR A 27 7.10 -2.59 0.48
N LEU A 28 7.74 -2.74 1.64
CA LEU A 28 7.39 -3.78 2.63
C LEU A 28 6.73 -3.26 3.90
N ILE A 29 6.57 -1.95 4.02
CA ILE A 29 5.90 -1.34 5.17
C ILE A 29 4.43 -1.78 5.13
N GLY A 30 3.95 -2.36 6.23
CA GLY A 30 2.58 -2.88 6.32
C GLY A 30 2.35 -4.24 5.64
N ALA A 31 3.36 -4.86 5.03
CA ALA A 31 3.21 -6.19 4.45
C ALA A 31 2.96 -7.26 5.54
N ALA A 32 1.90 -8.04 5.38
CA ALA A 32 1.50 -9.13 6.27
C ALA A 32 2.14 -10.47 5.84
N GLU A 33 3.48 -10.54 5.84
CA GLU A 33 4.24 -11.61 5.18
C GLU A 33 3.86 -13.03 5.60
N SER A 34 3.55 -13.28 6.88
CA SER A 34 3.14 -14.63 7.32
C SER A 34 1.84 -15.05 6.65
N ILE A 35 0.89 -14.12 6.46
CA ILE A 35 -0.36 -14.41 5.72
C ILE A 35 -0.08 -14.57 4.23
N LEU A 36 0.69 -13.65 3.62
CA LEU A 36 0.96 -13.67 2.18
C LEU A 36 1.74 -14.93 1.76
N SER A 37 2.77 -15.30 2.52
CA SER A 37 3.57 -16.51 2.29
C SER A 37 2.77 -17.79 2.54
N ALA A 38 1.84 -17.81 3.50
CA ALA A 38 0.96 -18.96 3.72
C ALA A 38 -0.02 -19.16 2.54
N ILE A 39 -0.52 -18.07 1.94
CA ILE A 39 -1.34 -18.14 0.72
C ILE A 39 -0.52 -18.69 -0.45
N GLU A 40 0.71 -18.21 -0.63
CA GLU A 40 1.64 -18.75 -1.64
C GLU A 40 1.91 -20.25 -1.42
N ALA A 41 2.24 -20.64 -0.19
CA ALA A 41 2.52 -22.03 0.16
C ALA A 41 1.32 -22.94 -0.13
N ARG A 42 0.09 -22.47 0.18
CA ARG A 42 -1.14 -23.19 -0.18
C ARG A 42 -1.27 -23.34 -1.70
N PHE A 43 -1.00 -22.29 -2.47
CA PHE A 43 -1.03 -22.37 -3.94
C PHE A 43 -0.01 -23.37 -4.48
N LEU A 44 1.22 -23.35 -3.98
CA LEU A 44 2.30 -24.24 -4.43
C LEU A 44 2.04 -25.71 -4.09
N THR A 45 1.34 -25.99 -2.99
CA THR A 45 1.09 -27.36 -2.50
C THR A 45 -0.23 -27.94 -2.98
N ALA A 46 -1.31 -27.16 -2.96
CA ALA A 46 -2.66 -27.60 -3.29
C ALA A 46 -3.14 -27.10 -4.66
N GLY A 47 -2.42 -26.18 -5.31
CA GLY A 47 -2.84 -25.57 -6.56
C GLY A 47 -3.94 -24.52 -6.41
N GLU A 48 -4.21 -24.04 -5.19
CA GLU A 48 -5.27 -23.06 -4.85
C GLU A 48 -4.77 -22.03 -3.82
N PRO A 49 -5.27 -20.79 -3.80
CA PRO A 49 -6.36 -20.25 -4.63
C PRO A 49 -5.93 -19.90 -6.06
N ARG A 50 -6.90 -19.87 -6.98
CA ARG A 50 -6.72 -19.53 -8.40
C ARG A 50 -7.57 -18.35 -8.81
N ASP A 51 -7.24 -17.79 -9.97
CA ASP A 51 -8.07 -16.80 -10.66
C ASP A 51 -8.40 -15.57 -9.82
N LEU A 52 -7.49 -15.19 -8.91
CA LEU A 52 -7.66 -14.02 -8.05
C LEU A 52 -7.61 -12.72 -8.85
N THR A 53 -8.30 -11.70 -8.33
CA THR A 53 -8.04 -10.30 -8.64
C THR A 53 -7.24 -9.69 -7.48
N LEU A 54 -6.06 -9.14 -7.75
CA LEU A 54 -5.26 -8.45 -6.73
C LEU A 54 -5.37 -6.94 -6.90
N LEU A 55 -5.79 -6.26 -5.82
CA LEU A 55 -5.92 -4.81 -5.73
C LEU A 55 -4.92 -4.26 -4.69
N HIS A 56 -4.16 -3.24 -5.06
CA HIS A 56 -3.29 -2.54 -4.09
C HIS A 56 -3.11 -1.07 -4.45
N ALA A 57 -3.06 -0.18 -3.44
CA ALA A 57 -3.01 1.25 -3.70
C ALA A 57 -1.59 1.77 -3.96
N ALA A 58 -0.58 1.24 -3.28
CA ALA A 58 0.85 1.59 -3.45
C ALA A 58 1.64 0.34 -3.85
N GLY A 59 2.85 0.50 -4.41
CA GLY A 59 3.68 -0.64 -4.79
C GLY A 59 4.17 -1.43 -3.57
N GLN A 60 3.88 -2.73 -3.47
CA GLN A 60 4.06 -3.54 -2.26
C GLN A 60 5.07 -4.68 -2.42
N SER A 61 6.33 -4.34 -2.74
CA SER A 61 7.40 -5.34 -2.79
C SER A 61 8.78 -4.74 -2.54
N ASP A 62 9.71 -5.58 -2.11
CA ASP A 62 11.16 -5.34 -2.06
C ASP A 62 11.92 -6.12 -3.16
N ARG A 63 11.22 -6.55 -4.21
CA ARG A 63 11.65 -7.43 -5.31
C ARG A 63 11.51 -8.91 -5.06
N GLN A 64 11.34 -9.36 -3.82
CA GLN A 64 11.18 -10.79 -3.49
C GLN A 64 9.90 -11.08 -2.72
N ARG A 65 9.54 -10.19 -1.80
CA ARG A 65 8.46 -10.32 -0.82
C ARG A 65 7.26 -9.43 -1.13
N GLY A 66 6.27 -9.43 -0.23
CA GLY A 66 5.02 -8.68 -0.39
C GLY A 66 4.13 -9.31 -1.45
N ILE A 67 3.61 -8.51 -2.37
CA ILE A 67 2.71 -9.02 -3.42
C ILE A 67 3.37 -10.00 -4.39
N GLN A 68 4.70 -10.16 -4.34
CA GLN A 68 5.43 -11.16 -5.13
C GLN A 68 5.03 -12.60 -4.76
N HIS A 69 4.51 -12.84 -3.57
CA HIS A 69 3.95 -14.13 -3.14
C HIS A 69 2.77 -14.59 -4.01
N PHE A 70 2.08 -13.65 -4.66
CA PHE A 70 0.97 -13.93 -5.57
C PHE A 70 1.39 -14.13 -7.04
N ALA A 71 2.66 -13.87 -7.38
CA ALA A 71 3.14 -13.77 -8.76
C ALA A 71 3.41 -15.15 -9.42
N HIS A 72 2.40 -16.01 -9.41
CA HIS A 72 2.44 -17.36 -10.00
C HIS A 72 1.42 -17.52 -11.13
N PRO A 73 1.77 -18.20 -12.23
CA PRO A 73 0.82 -18.49 -13.30
C PRO A 73 -0.44 -19.21 -12.79
N GLY A 74 -1.61 -18.63 -13.06
CA GLY A 74 -2.92 -19.17 -12.67
C GLY A 74 -3.38 -18.84 -11.25
N MET A 75 -2.52 -18.24 -10.41
CA MET A 75 -2.91 -17.78 -9.08
C MET A 75 -3.72 -16.48 -9.15
N VAL A 76 -3.19 -15.48 -9.85
CA VAL A 76 -3.85 -14.20 -10.12
C VAL A 76 -4.05 -14.07 -11.62
N THR A 77 -5.25 -13.66 -12.03
CA THR A 77 -5.57 -13.38 -13.44
C THR A 77 -5.70 -11.90 -13.73
N ARG A 78 -5.95 -11.09 -12.68
CA ARG A 78 -6.16 -9.65 -12.79
C ARG A 78 -5.42 -8.86 -11.71
N LEU A 79 -4.76 -7.79 -12.13
CA LEU A 79 -4.05 -6.83 -11.30
C LEU A 79 -4.65 -5.43 -11.46
N ILE A 80 -4.93 -4.76 -10.35
CA ILE A 80 -5.28 -3.35 -10.32
C ILE A 80 -4.38 -2.69 -9.28
N GLY A 81 -3.45 -1.85 -9.72
CA GLY A 81 -2.45 -1.27 -8.84
C GLY A 81 -1.91 0.06 -9.35
N SER A 82 -0.96 0.66 -8.64
CA SER A 82 -0.40 1.97 -9.00
C SER A 82 1.09 1.97 -9.33
N HIS A 83 1.84 1.01 -8.79
CA HIS A 83 3.29 1.02 -8.88
C HIS A 83 3.87 -0.40 -8.82
N TRP A 84 4.77 -0.68 -9.77
CA TRP A 84 5.32 -2.02 -10.01
C TRP A 84 6.86 -2.05 -10.03
N GLY A 85 7.53 -0.92 -9.76
CA GLY A 85 8.98 -0.78 -9.95
C GLY A 85 9.83 -1.73 -9.10
N LEU A 86 9.33 -2.16 -7.95
CA LEU A 86 9.98 -3.15 -7.08
C LEU A 86 9.38 -4.55 -7.20
N ALA A 87 8.57 -4.84 -8.22
CA ALA A 87 7.91 -6.13 -8.39
C ALA A 87 8.30 -6.79 -9.73
N PRO A 88 9.53 -7.30 -9.88
CA PRO A 88 10.04 -7.80 -11.16
C PRO A 88 9.28 -9.03 -11.71
N ARG A 89 8.74 -9.91 -10.86
CA ARG A 89 7.95 -11.06 -11.36
C ARG A 89 6.63 -10.56 -11.94
N TRP A 90 5.97 -9.63 -11.26
CA TRP A 90 4.78 -8.97 -11.81
C TRP A 90 5.06 -8.24 -13.11
N MET A 91 6.12 -7.43 -13.18
CA MET A 91 6.50 -6.75 -14.42
C MET A 91 6.76 -7.72 -15.57
N ALA A 92 7.40 -8.87 -15.30
CA ALA A 92 7.60 -9.91 -16.31
C ALA A 92 6.26 -10.49 -16.80
N MET A 93 5.38 -10.89 -15.89
CA MET A 93 4.05 -11.44 -16.23
C MET A 93 3.17 -10.43 -16.99
N ILE A 94 3.22 -9.14 -16.60
CA ILE A 94 2.51 -8.05 -17.29
C ILE A 94 3.04 -7.91 -18.72
N ASN A 95 4.36 -7.80 -18.89
CA ASN A 95 5.00 -7.64 -20.20
C ASN A 95 4.74 -8.85 -21.13
N ASN A 96 4.62 -10.04 -20.56
CA ASN A 96 4.34 -11.28 -21.29
C ASN A 96 2.85 -11.51 -21.58
N ASN A 97 1.94 -10.59 -21.21
CA ASN A 97 0.48 -10.74 -21.35
C ASN A 97 -0.11 -11.93 -20.56
N GLU A 98 0.57 -12.36 -19.50
CA GLU A 98 0.15 -13.52 -18.69
C GLU A 98 -1.02 -13.20 -17.74
N VAL A 99 -1.24 -11.90 -17.47
CA VAL A 99 -2.31 -11.37 -16.60
C VAL A 99 -2.95 -10.12 -17.19
N GLU A 100 -4.18 -9.83 -16.79
CA GLU A 100 -4.77 -8.50 -16.98
C GLU A 100 -4.18 -7.54 -15.95
N ALA A 101 -3.85 -6.31 -16.35
CA ALA A 101 -3.17 -5.36 -15.48
C ALA A 101 -3.55 -3.91 -15.79
N TRP A 102 -4.07 -3.24 -14.78
CA TRP A 102 -4.34 -1.80 -14.77
C TRP A 102 -3.38 -1.08 -13.83
N CYS A 103 -2.77 0.00 -14.34
CA CYS A 103 -2.01 0.96 -13.56
C CYS A 103 -2.83 2.25 -13.39
N LEU A 104 -3.30 2.49 -12.16
CA LEU A 104 -4.12 3.64 -11.78
C LEU A 104 -3.37 4.52 -10.76
N PRO A 105 -3.64 5.83 -10.67
CA PRO A 105 -2.94 6.69 -9.72
C PRO A 105 -3.14 6.25 -8.26
N GLN A 106 -2.06 6.13 -7.48
CA GLN A 106 -2.10 5.67 -6.08
C GLN A 106 -3.15 6.42 -5.24
N GLY A 107 -3.12 7.74 -5.27
CA GLY A 107 -4.07 8.56 -4.51
C GLY A 107 -5.53 8.31 -4.92
N GLN A 108 -5.79 7.95 -6.18
CA GLN A 108 -7.14 7.62 -6.64
C GLN A 108 -7.63 6.29 -6.07
N ILE A 109 -6.77 5.27 -5.97
CA ILE A 109 -7.11 3.99 -5.34
C ILE A 109 -7.35 4.17 -3.83
N VAL A 110 -6.45 4.87 -3.12
CA VAL A 110 -6.61 5.15 -1.68
C VAL A 110 -7.93 5.85 -1.39
N HIS A 111 -8.24 6.87 -2.18
CA HIS A 111 -9.49 7.62 -2.06
C HIS A 111 -10.73 6.83 -2.48
N LEU A 112 -10.58 5.86 -3.39
CA LEU A 112 -11.66 4.96 -3.79
C LEU A 112 -12.11 4.10 -2.60
N TYR A 113 -11.21 3.67 -1.72
CA TYR A 113 -11.57 2.96 -0.49
C TYR A 113 -12.52 3.76 0.40
N SER A 114 -12.29 5.07 0.56
CA SER A 114 -13.21 5.94 1.30
C SER A 114 -14.59 6.04 0.62
N ALA A 115 -14.62 6.14 -0.71
CA ALA A 115 -15.87 6.18 -1.48
C ALA A 115 -16.65 4.86 -1.37
N MET A 116 -15.94 3.73 -1.48
CA MET A 116 -16.46 2.39 -1.30
C MET A 116 -17.04 2.20 0.10
N ALA A 117 -16.30 2.58 1.15
CA ALA A 117 -16.76 2.54 2.53
C ALA A 117 -18.07 3.32 2.74
N ALA A 118 -18.20 4.48 2.08
CA ALA A 118 -19.41 5.30 2.12
C ALA A 118 -20.57 4.76 1.25
N GLY A 119 -20.36 3.66 0.51
CA GLY A 119 -21.37 3.04 -0.36
C GLY A 119 -21.59 3.79 -1.67
N LEU A 120 -20.64 4.62 -2.10
CA LEU A 120 -20.68 5.30 -3.40
C LEU A 120 -20.31 4.31 -4.52
N THR A 121 -20.85 4.56 -5.71
CA THR A 121 -20.60 3.73 -6.91
C THR A 121 -19.19 3.91 -7.49
N GLY A 122 -18.45 4.92 -7.04
CA GLY A 122 -17.12 5.28 -7.50
C GLY A 122 -16.77 6.71 -7.12
N ARG A 123 -15.73 7.26 -7.74
CA ARG A 123 -15.24 8.62 -7.49
C ARG A 123 -14.90 9.34 -8.79
N LEU A 124 -15.35 10.59 -8.91
CA LEU A 124 -14.91 11.51 -9.95
C LEU A 124 -13.59 12.19 -9.53
N SER A 125 -12.66 12.33 -10.48
CA SER A 125 -11.42 13.09 -10.28
C SER A 125 -10.84 13.54 -11.61
N PRO A 126 -10.23 14.74 -11.69
CA PRO A 126 -9.49 15.15 -12.89
C PRO A 126 -8.13 14.44 -13.01
N VAL A 127 -7.65 13.79 -11.95
CA VAL A 127 -6.35 13.11 -11.93
C VAL A 127 -6.37 11.98 -12.97
N GLY A 128 -5.43 12.01 -13.91
CA GLY A 128 -5.27 11.04 -14.99
C GLY A 128 -5.74 11.54 -16.36
N LEU A 129 -6.51 12.63 -16.44
CA LEU A 129 -6.94 13.23 -17.71
C LEU A 129 -5.74 13.55 -18.61
N GLY A 130 -5.86 13.21 -19.90
CA GLY A 130 -4.80 13.46 -20.90
C GLY A 130 -3.53 12.62 -20.73
N THR A 131 -3.53 11.65 -19.82
CA THR A 131 -2.43 10.70 -19.62
C THR A 131 -2.80 9.31 -20.12
N PHE A 132 -1.90 8.32 -19.98
CA PHE A 132 -2.20 6.92 -20.29
C PHE A 132 -3.37 6.35 -19.45
N VAL A 133 -3.71 6.97 -18.30
CA VAL A 133 -4.86 6.56 -17.47
C VAL A 133 -6.20 6.93 -18.10
N ASP A 134 -6.24 7.99 -18.91
CA ASP A 134 -7.45 8.43 -19.60
C ASP A 134 -7.91 7.32 -20.56
N PRO A 135 -9.18 6.89 -20.51
CA PRO A 135 -9.71 5.83 -21.40
C PRO A 135 -9.66 6.22 -22.88
N ARG A 136 -9.62 7.53 -23.19
CA ARG A 136 -9.41 8.03 -24.55
C ARG A 136 -7.99 7.75 -25.09
N MET A 137 -7.04 7.43 -24.19
CA MET A 137 -5.66 7.09 -24.50
C MET A 137 -5.42 5.59 -24.30
N GLU A 138 -5.03 5.16 -23.10
CA GLU A 138 -4.75 3.75 -22.80
C GLU A 138 -5.64 3.17 -21.70
N GLY A 139 -6.40 4.00 -20.96
CA GLY A 139 -7.29 3.54 -19.88
C GLY A 139 -6.55 2.89 -18.70
N GLY A 140 -5.26 3.19 -18.52
CA GLY A 140 -4.40 2.55 -17.53
C GLY A 140 -4.00 1.11 -17.88
N ARG A 141 -4.35 0.59 -19.06
CA ARG A 141 -4.17 -0.82 -19.45
C ARG A 141 -2.71 -1.09 -19.82
N MET A 142 -2.05 -1.96 -19.08
CA MET A 142 -0.59 -2.11 -19.15
C MET A 142 -0.08 -3.03 -20.25
N ASN A 143 -0.93 -3.86 -20.87
CA ASN A 143 -0.51 -4.83 -21.88
C ASN A 143 -1.61 -5.12 -22.92
N ALA A 144 -1.29 -5.89 -23.96
CA ALA A 144 -2.21 -6.17 -25.06
C ALA A 144 -3.44 -6.97 -24.59
N ARG A 145 -3.25 -7.94 -23.70
CA ARG A 145 -4.36 -8.71 -23.10
C ARG A 145 -5.36 -7.81 -22.37
N THR A 146 -4.90 -6.80 -21.64
CA THR A 146 -5.78 -5.88 -20.93
C THR A 146 -6.49 -4.92 -21.89
N ARG A 147 -5.86 -4.55 -23.01
CA ARG A 147 -6.48 -3.71 -24.07
C ARG A 147 -7.69 -4.37 -24.73
N GLU A 148 -7.83 -5.68 -24.67
CA GLU A 148 -9.02 -6.42 -25.11
C GLU A 148 -10.19 -6.33 -24.11
N ARG A 149 -9.95 -5.80 -22.91
CA ARG A 149 -10.98 -5.60 -21.88
C ARG A 149 -11.63 -4.22 -22.01
N PRO A 150 -12.91 -4.10 -21.57
CA PRO A 150 -13.56 -2.81 -21.45
C PRO A 150 -12.74 -1.83 -20.60
N ASP A 151 -12.94 -0.54 -20.84
CA ASP A 151 -12.36 0.48 -20.00
C ASP A 151 -12.86 0.31 -18.56
N LEU A 152 -11.92 0.28 -17.62
CA LEU A 152 -12.24 0.28 -16.19
C LEU A 152 -12.59 1.69 -15.71
N ILE A 153 -12.00 2.71 -16.32
CA ILE A 153 -12.19 4.12 -15.98
C ILE A 153 -13.04 4.76 -17.06
N GLU A 154 -14.02 5.57 -16.67
CA GLU A 154 -14.90 6.26 -17.62
C GLU A 154 -14.52 7.74 -17.71
N HIS A 155 -14.56 8.32 -18.91
CA HIS A 155 -14.49 9.76 -19.08
C HIS A 155 -15.90 10.34 -18.94
N VAL A 156 -16.08 11.33 -18.07
CA VAL A 156 -17.38 11.93 -17.76
C VAL A 156 -17.29 13.44 -17.80
N THR A 157 -18.24 14.09 -18.47
CA THR A 157 -18.47 15.54 -18.33
C THR A 157 -19.49 15.76 -17.23
N PHE A 158 -19.11 16.49 -16.18
CA PHE A 158 -19.97 16.80 -15.06
C PHE A 158 -19.90 18.29 -14.75
N ARG A 159 -21.06 18.95 -14.74
CA ARG A 159 -21.18 20.41 -14.48
C ARG A 159 -20.32 21.30 -15.40
N GLY A 160 -20.01 20.83 -16.60
CA GLY A 160 -19.24 21.58 -17.59
C GLY A 160 -17.73 21.28 -17.57
N ASP A 161 -17.24 20.55 -16.57
CA ASP A 161 -15.84 20.14 -16.47
C ASP A 161 -15.68 18.65 -16.84
N GLU A 162 -14.50 18.30 -17.37
CA GLU A 162 -14.12 16.90 -17.64
C GLU A 162 -13.56 16.23 -16.37
N TYR A 163 -13.92 14.97 -16.17
CA TYR A 163 -13.44 14.12 -15.09
C TYR A 163 -13.22 12.69 -15.59
N LEU A 164 -12.40 11.95 -14.84
CA LEU A 164 -12.39 10.50 -14.88
C LEU A 164 -13.22 9.96 -13.72
N PHE A 165 -14.10 9.01 -14.01
CA PHE A 165 -14.84 8.24 -13.03
C PHE A 165 -14.11 6.91 -12.76
N TYR A 166 -13.68 6.75 -11.52
CA TYR A 166 -13.07 5.55 -10.98
C TYR A 166 -14.16 4.72 -10.29
N PRO A 167 -14.64 3.61 -10.88
CA PRO A 167 -15.74 2.84 -10.31
C PRO A 167 -15.28 2.10 -9.04
N ALA A 168 -16.23 1.83 -8.15
CA ALA A 168 -15.99 1.00 -6.99
C ALA A 168 -15.64 -0.44 -7.40
N ILE A 169 -14.70 -1.06 -6.68
CA ILE A 169 -14.22 -2.42 -6.94
C ILE A 169 -14.68 -3.30 -5.77
N PRO A 170 -15.68 -4.17 -5.94
CA PRO A 170 -16.11 -5.09 -4.88
C PRO A 170 -14.92 -5.90 -4.33
N LEU A 171 -14.86 -6.07 -3.01
CA LEU A 171 -13.79 -6.79 -2.32
C LEU A 171 -14.35 -8.06 -1.71
N ASP A 172 -13.55 -9.13 -1.72
CA ASP A 172 -13.88 -10.41 -1.08
C ASP A 172 -12.97 -10.66 0.13
N VAL A 173 -11.69 -10.25 0.03
CA VAL A 173 -10.72 -10.35 1.13
C VAL A 173 -9.87 -9.08 1.21
N VAL A 174 -9.67 -8.58 2.42
CA VAL A 174 -8.75 -7.47 2.72
C VAL A 174 -7.72 -7.95 3.74
N ILE A 175 -6.44 -7.81 3.40
CA ILE A 175 -5.31 -8.20 4.24
C ILE A 175 -4.60 -6.94 4.71
N VAL A 176 -4.52 -6.77 6.03
CA VAL A 176 -3.89 -5.62 6.69
C VAL A 176 -2.90 -6.07 7.76
N ARG A 177 -2.12 -5.11 8.25
CA ARG A 177 -1.15 -5.31 9.31
C ARG A 177 -1.27 -4.24 10.38
N GLY A 178 -0.99 -4.62 11.62
CA GLY A 178 -0.77 -3.71 12.74
C GLY A 178 0.31 -4.21 13.68
N THR A 179 0.56 -3.45 14.75
CA THR A 179 1.55 -3.81 15.78
C THR A 179 0.92 -4.71 16.83
N HIS A 180 -0.17 -4.26 17.45
CA HIS A 180 -0.85 -4.99 18.52
C HIS A 180 -2.28 -5.33 18.12
N ALA A 181 -2.79 -6.46 18.62
CA ALA A 181 -4.22 -6.71 18.74
C ALA A 181 -4.57 -7.16 20.16
N ASP A 182 -5.61 -6.57 20.75
CA ASP A 182 -6.19 -7.10 22.00
C ASP A 182 -7.08 -8.32 21.74
N GLU A 183 -7.57 -8.96 22.81
CA GLU A 183 -8.39 -10.17 22.70
C GLU A 183 -9.75 -9.97 22.02
N GLU A 184 -10.23 -8.72 21.92
CA GLU A 184 -11.44 -8.35 21.16
C GLU A 184 -11.12 -8.04 19.67
N GLY A 185 -9.84 -7.94 19.35
CA GLY A 185 -9.29 -7.68 18.03
C GLY A 185 -9.03 -6.21 17.73
N ASN A 186 -9.08 -5.30 18.70
CA ASN A 186 -8.74 -3.90 18.47
C ASN A 186 -7.27 -3.79 18.07
N LEU A 187 -7.01 -3.11 16.96
CA LEU A 187 -5.68 -3.08 16.34
C LEU A 187 -5.05 -1.69 16.38
N THR A 188 -3.77 -1.64 16.72
CA THR A 188 -2.92 -0.42 16.67
C THR A 188 -1.80 -0.60 15.64
N THR A 189 -1.12 0.49 15.29
CA THR A 189 0.00 0.51 14.31
C THR A 189 1.18 1.32 14.85
N ASP A 190 1.41 1.27 16.16
CA ASP A 190 2.33 2.16 16.89
C ASP A 190 3.81 1.90 16.58
N GLU A 191 4.21 0.68 16.24
CA GLU A 191 5.58 0.39 15.76
C GLU A 191 5.67 0.40 14.22
N GLU A 192 4.55 0.55 13.49
CA GLU A 192 4.59 0.65 12.04
C GLU A 192 5.12 2.02 11.61
N VAL A 193 5.90 2.09 10.52
CA VAL A 193 6.46 3.37 10.02
C VAL A 193 5.36 4.36 9.66
N MET A 194 4.22 3.84 9.19
CA MET A 194 3.10 4.64 8.68
C MET A 194 1.79 3.94 8.98
N LYS A 195 0.72 4.74 9.13
CA LYS A 195 -0.65 4.22 9.28
C LYS A 195 -1.24 3.72 7.96
N LEU A 196 -0.77 4.26 6.83
CA LEU A 196 -1.28 3.97 5.49
C LEU A 196 -2.80 4.14 5.42
N GLU A 197 -3.44 3.46 4.47
CA GLU A 197 -4.88 3.43 4.25
C GLU A 197 -5.62 2.29 4.97
N VAL A 198 -5.03 1.70 6.01
CA VAL A 198 -5.53 0.50 6.73
C VAL A 198 -7.01 0.63 7.11
N LEU A 199 -7.39 1.69 7.83
CA LEU A 199 -8.79 1.87 8.25
C LEU A 199 -9.74 2.01 7.06
N HIS A 200 -9.33 2.73 6.01
CA HIS A 200 -10.17 2.95 4.83
C HIS A 200 -10.40 1.65 4.06
N ALA A 201 -9.37 0.84 3.88
CA ALA A 201 -9.48 -0.47 3.24
C ALA A 201 -10.38 -1.42 4.05
N VAL A 202 -10.25 -1.43 5.39
CA VAL A 202 -11.11 -2.24 6.26
C VAL A 202 -12.57 -1.78 6.18
N LEU A 203 -12.86 -0.48 6.21
CA LEU A 203 -14.23 0.01 6.07
C LEU A 203 -14.82 -0.31 4.69
N ALA A 204 -14.00 -0.24 3.64
CA ALA A 204 -14.39 -0.65 2.29
C ALA A 204 -14.69 -2.16 2.24
N ALA A 205 -13.89 -3.00 2.91
CA ALA A 205 -14.13 -4.43 3.06
C ALA A 205 -15.53 -4.70 3.63
N ARG A 206 -15.86 -3.99 4.72
CA ARG A 206 -17.12 -4.17 5.46
C ARG A 206 -18.34 -3.80 4.63
N ARG A 207 -18.22 -2.86 3.71
CA ARG A 207 -19.29 -2.53 2.76
C ARG A 207 -19.70 -3.73 1.91
N TYR A 208 -18.73 -4.53 1.47
CA TYR A 208 -18.97 -5.66 0.57
C TYR A 208 -19.13 -6.99 1.30
N GLY A 209 -19.09 -7.00 2.64
CA GLY A 209 -19.09 -8.24 3.42
C GLY A 209 -17.79 -9.05 3.27
N ALA A 210 -16.72 -8.40 2.81
CA ALA A 210 -15.42 -9.02 2.61
C ALA A 210 -14.81 -9.49 3.93
N GLN A 211 -14.00 -10.54 3.88
CA GLN A 211 -13.21 -10.97 5.03
C GLN A 211 -12.06 -9.99 5.29
N VAL A 212 -11.79 -9.68 6.55
CA VAL A 212 -10.63 -8.89 6.97
C VAL A 212 -9.69 -9.77 7.78
N LEU A 213 -8.51 -9.99 7.21
CA LEU A 213 -7.41 -10.74 7.80
C LEU A 213 -6.34 -9.76 8.25
N ALA A 214 -5.98 -9.79 9.53
CA ALA A 214 -4.96 -8.91 10.09
C ALA A 214 -3.74 -9.70 10.58
N GLN A 215 -2.54 -9.27 10.23
CA GLN A 215 -1.32 -9.74 10.90
C GLN A 215 -0.91 -8.75 12.00
N VAL A 216 -0.51 -9.25 13.15
CA VAL A 216 0.03 -8.43 14.25
C VAL A 216 1.31 -9.01 14.81
N LYS A 217 2.14 -8.14 15.39
CA LYS A 217 3.36 -8.53 16.10
C LYS A 217 3.04 -9.11 17.48
N TYR A 218 2.07 -8.51 18.17
CA TYR A 218 1.74 -8.87 19.55
C TYR A 218 0.24 -9.06 19.75
N ARG A 219 -0.12 -10.14 20.46
CA ARG A 219 -1.42 -10.26 21.12
C ARG A 219 -1.32 -9.71 22.54
N VAL A 220 -2.23 -8.82 22.92
CA VAL A 220 -2.27 -8.19 24.25
C VAL A 220 -3.59 -8.43 24.97
N ALA A 221 -3.62 -8.15 26.27
CA ALA A 221 -4.82 -8.35 27.09
C ALA A 221 -5.96 -7.40 26.69
N LYS A 222 -7.20 -7.86 26.85
CA LYS A 222 -8.37 -7.00 26.65
C LYS A 222 -8.29 -5.72 27.49
N GLY A 223 -8.50 -4.57 26.82
CA GLY A 223 -8.53 -3.27 27.49
C GLY A 223 -7.15 -2.70 27.86
N SER A 224 -6.04 -3.33 27.46
CA SER A 224 -4.69 -2.78 27.69
C SER A 224 -4.28 -1.72 26.67
N LEU A 225 -4.97 -1.64 25.53
CA LEU A 225 -4.70 -0.66 24.48
C LEU A 225 -5.34 0.69 24.81
N HIS A 226 -4.60 1.78 24.61
CA HIS A 226 -5.14 3.12 24.77
C HIS A 226 -6.21 3.40 23.69
N PRO A 227 -7.43 3.81 24.03
CA PRO A 227 -8.55 3.87 23.08
C PRO A 227 -8.33 4.86 21.93
N LYS A 228 -7.57 5.94 22.13
CA LYS A 228 -7.23 6.89 21.06
C LYS A 228 -6.15 6.39 20.10
N SER A 229 -5.47 5.29 20.44
CA SER A 229 -4.42 4.68 19.62
C SER A 229 -4.97 3.57 18.72
N ILE A 230 -6.22 3.13 18.96
CA ILE A 230 -6.89 2.12 18.14
C ILE A 230 -7.11 2.69 16.73
N ILE A 231 -6.53 2.02 15.75
CA ILE A 231 -6.68 2.35 14.32
C ILE A 231 -7.87 1.61 13.74
N VAL A 232 -8.00 0.31 14.04
CA VAL A 232 -9.11 -0.52 13.58
C VAL A 232 -9.85 -1.12 14.77
N PRO A 233 -11.14 -0.78 14.95
CA PRO A 233 -12.00 -1.45 15.93
C PRO A 233 -12.11 -2.95 15.67
N GLY A 234 -12.00 -3.75 16.72
CA GLY A 234 -11.90 -5.21 16.57
C GLY A 234 -13.09 -5.87 15.93
N ASN A 235 -14.29 -5.30 16.02
CA ASN A 235 -15.50 -5.80 15.34
C ASN A 235 -15.42 -5.73 13.81
N LEU A 236 -14.44 -5.01 13.25
CA LEU A 236 -14.20 -4.93 11.80
C LEU A 236 -13.12 -5.91 11.30
N ILE A 237 -12.64 -6.81 12.16
CA ILE A 237 -11.62 -7.83 11.83
C ILE A 237 -12.20 -9.23 12.06
N ASP A 238 -12.07 -10.12 11.07
CA ASP A 238 -12.61 -11.49 11.14
C ASP A 238 -11.59 -12.54 11.58
N ALA A 239 -10.31 -12.28 11.32
CA ALA A 239 -9.20 -13.14 11.73
C ALA A 239 -7.93 -12.35 11.98
N ILE A 240 -7.18 -12.80 12.98
CA ILE A 240 -5.90 -12.22 13.38
C ILE A 240 -4.86 -13.31 13.41
N VAL A 241 -3.72 -13.09 12.76
CA VAL A 241 -2.53 -13.94 12.83
C VAL A 241 -1.48 -13.20 13.63
N VAL A 242 -0.99 -13.82 14.70
CA VAL A 242 0.19 -13.32 15.42
C VAL A 242 1.41 -13.82 14.67
N CYS A 243 2.29 -12.91 14.25
CA CYS A 243 3.52 -13.27 13.55
C CYS A 243 4.45 -14.06 14.47
N GLU A 244 4.81 -15.29 14.09
CA GLU A 244 5.69 -16.16 14.88
C GLU A 244 7.15 -15.69 14.84
N GLU A 245 7.61 -15.18 13.69
CA GLU A 245 8.98 -14.72 13.46
C GLU A 245 9.03 -13.22 13.07
N PRO A 246 8.75 -12.28 14.00
CA PRO A 246 8.64 -10.86 13.67
C PRO A 246 9.85 -10.23 12.97
N GLN A 247 11.07 -10.71 13.26
CA GLN A 247 12.30 -10.20 12.66
C GLN A 247 12.42 -10.54 11.15
N MET A 248 11.64 -11.51 10.69
CA MET A 248 11.60 -11.96 9.30
C MET A 248 10.33 -11.49 8.59
N ASP A 249 9.18 -11.76 9.20
CA ASP A 249 7.86 -11.66 8.56
C ASP A 249 7.04 -10.44 9.05
N HIS A 250 7.53 -9.72 10.06
CA HIS A 250 6.92 -8.48 10.55
C HIS A 250 7.91 -7.32 10.57
N ARG A 251 8.91 -7.35 9.68
CA ARG A 251 9.90 -6.28 9.55
C ARG A 251 9.24 -4.94 9.31
N GLN A 252 9.77 -3.89 9.93
CA GLN A 252 9.27 -2.53 9.79
C GLN A 252 9.46 -1.99 8.37
N THR A 253 10.57 -2.35 7.72
CA THR A 253 10.89 -2.02 6.32
C THR A 253 11.67 -3.16 5.65
N SER A 254 12.04 -3.01 4.38
CA SER A 254 12.99 -3.94 3.74
C SER A 254 14.35 -3.98 4.43
N SER A 255 14.81 -2.86 4.99
CA SER A 255 16.16 -2.70 5.52
C SER A 255 16.27 -2.99 7.01
N TRP A 256 15.22 -2.68 7.78
CA TRP A 256 15.18 -2.80 9.24
C TRP A 256 14.07 -3.75 9.68
N ASP A 257 14.41 -4.66 10.59
CA ASP A 257 13.44 -5.44 11.34
C ASP A 257 12.66 -4.53 12.30
N PHE A 258 13.36 -3.69 13.06
CA PHE A 258 12.77 -2.64 13.88
C PHE A 258 13.76 -1.51 14.15
N ASP A 259 13.34 -0.26 13.97
CA ASP A 259 14.03 0.94 14.43
C ASP A 259 13.02 1.90 15.09
N PRO A 260 13.17 2.20 16.40
CA PRO A 260 12.24 3.08 17.11
C PRO A 260 12.24 4.52 16.57
N ALA A 261 13.25 4.94 15.80
CA ALA A 261 13.25 6.24 15.14
C ALA A 261 12.26 6.30 13.96
N LEU A 262 11.95 5.16 13.34
CA LEU A 262 11.05 5.10 12.18
C LEU A 262 9.57 5.15 12.55
N CYS A 263 9.21 4.77 13.78
CA CYS A 263 7.85 4.94 14.33
C CYS A 263 7.70 6.20 15.20
N GLY A 264 8.79 6.97 15.39
CA GLY A 264 8.77 8.23 16.13
C GLY A 264 8.85 8.09 17.65
N ASP A 265 9.18 6.91 18.17
CA ASP A 265 9.37 6.68 19.61
C ASP A 265 10.62 7.39 20.14
N ILE A 266 11.64 7.54 19.29
CA ILE A 266 12.84 8.30 19.59
C ILE A 266 13.17 9.28 18.47
N GLN A 267 13.87 10.35 18.84
CA GLN A 267 14.50 11.25 17.88
C GLN A 267 16.02 11.02 17.92
N LEU A 268 16.59 10.66 16.77
CA LEU A 268 18.04 10.57 16.66
C LEU A 268 18.64 11.98 16.71
N PRO A 269 19.84 12.15 17.31
CA PRO A 269 20.56 13.42 17.23
C PRO A 269 20.69 13.85 15.78
N ALA A 270 20.55 15.16 15.51
CA ALA A 270 20.82 15.69 14.19
C ALA A 270 22.22 15.24 13.77
N ALA A 271 22.29 14.37 12.77
CA ALA A 271 23.57 13.90 12.28
C ALA A 271 24.34 15.14 11.80
N GLN A 272 25.53 15.36 12.35
CA GLN A 272 26.50 16.29 11.76
C GLN A 272 27.03 15.66 10.48
N ASN A 273 26.14 15.54 9.48
CA ASN A 273 26.51 15.01 8.20
C ASN A 273 27.46 16.02 7.56
N ALA A 274 28.64 15.53 7.15
CA ALA A 274 29.49 16.31 6.28
C ALA A 274 28.66 16.77 5.06
N PRO A 275 28.82 18.02 4.59
CA PRO A 275 28.20 18.47 3.36
C PRO A 275 28.41 17.45 2.25
N LEU A 276 27.34 17.16 1.49
CA LEU A 276 27.47 16.30 0.31
C LEU A 276 28.55 16.87 -0.62
N PRO A 277 29.39 16.02 -1.26
CA PRO A 277 30.36 16.50 -2.24
C PRO A 277 29.65 17.24 -3.39
N LEU A 278 30.30 18.25 -3.95
CA LEU A 278 29.74 18.98 -5.09
C LEU A 278 29.86 18.16 -6.37
N ASP A 279 28.83 17.36 -6.64
CA ASP A 279 28.66 16.61 -7.87
C ASP A 279 27.45 17.13 -8.69
N LEU A 280 27.16 16.47 -9.81
CA LEU A 280 26.04 16.85 -10.67
C LEU A 280 24.68 16.74 -9.95
N ARG A 281 24.49 15.75 -9.06
CA ARG A 281 23.23 15.58 -8.33
C ARG A 281 23.04 16.74 -7.35
N LYS A 282 24.08 17.09 -6.58
CA LYS A 282 24.05 18.22 -5.66
C LYS A 282 23.86 19.55 -6.41
N LEU A 283 24.49 19.73 -7.57
CA LEU A 283 24.28 20.92 -8.40
C LEU A 283 22.82 21.07 -8.83
N ILE A 284 22.21 19.99 -9.36
CA ILE A 284 20.80 19.97 -9.74
C ILE A 284 19.92 20.25 -8.52
N GLY A 285 20.21 19.62 -7.39
CA GLY A 285 19.52 19.86 -6.12
C GLY A 285 19.57 21.31 -5.66
N ARG A 286 20.75 21.96 -5.73
CA ARG A 286 20.90 23.38 -5.38
C ARG A 286 20.10 24.28 -6.31
N ILE A 287 20.03 23.96 -7.60
CA ILE A 287 19.16 24.68 -8.54
C ILE A 287 17.70 24.51 -8.15
N ALA A 288 17.27 23.29 -7.82
CA ALA A 288 15.91 23.01 -7.35
C ALA A 288 15.59 23.78 -6.05
N CYS A 289 16.53 23.88 -5.12
CA CYS A 289 16.35 24.62 -3.87
C CYS A 289 16.12 26.14 -4.08
N ARG A 290 16.45 26.70 -5.25
CA ARG A 290 16.16 28.12 -5.57
C ARG A 290 14.66 28.41 -5.72
N TYR A 291 13.84 27.37 -5.91
CA TYR A 291 12.39 27.50 -6.00
C TYR A 291 11.72 27.40 -4.62
N LEU A 292 12.48 27.11 -3.55
CA LEU A 292 11.94 27.06 -2.20
C LEU A 292 11.64 28.47 -1.70
N THR A 293 10.46 28.64 -1.13
CA THR A 293 10.05 29.86 -0.45
C THR A 293 9.75 29.57 1.02
N PRO A 294 9.91 30.54 1.93
CA PRO A 294 9.55 30.33 3.33
C PRO A 294 8.10 29.88 3.48
N GLY A 295 7.88 28.81 4.25
CA GLY A 295 6.58 28.20 4.49
C GLY A 295 6.09 27.25 3.38
N CYS A 296 6.90 26.96 2.36
CA CYS A 296 6.49 26.01 1.33
C CYS A 296 6.43 24.57 1.87
N VAL A 297 5.46 23.83 1.33
CA VAL A 297 5.31 22.38 1.55
C VAL A 297 5.71 21.69 0.27
N ILE A 298 6.70 20.80 0.34
CA ILE A 298 7.23 20.09 -0.82
C ILE A 298 7.05 18.58 -0.64
N ASN A 299 6.95 17.86 -1.76
CA ASN A 299 7.06 16.41 -1.82
C ASN A 299 8.29 16.07 -2.67
N LEU A 300 9.10 15.13 -2.20
CA LEU A 300 10.35 14.75 -2.85
C LEU A 300 10.25 13.35 -3.43
N GLY A 301 10.16 13.26 -4.75
CA GLY A 301 10.20 11.97 -5.44
C GLY A 301 11.56 11.28 -5.33
N THR A 302 11.55 9.96 -5.52
CA THR A 302 12.77 9.15 -5.57
C THR A 302 13.75 9.63 -6.64
N GLY A 303 15.05 9.45 -6.39
CA GLY A 303 16.12 9.88 -7.29
C GLY A 303 16.80 11.15 -6.78
N ILE A 304 17.17 12.06 -7.70
CA ILE A 304 17.93 13.27 -7.33
C ILE A 304 17.23 14.05 -6.20
N PRO A 305 15.90 14.32 -6.25
CA PRO A 305 15.26 15.10 -5.19
C PRO A 305 15.44 14.50 -3.79
N ASN A 306 15.10 13.23 -3.61
CA ASN A 306 15.23 12.52 -2.33
C ASN A 306 16.70 12.43 -1.85
N ASP A 307 17.65 12.22 -2.76
CA ASP A 307 19.05 11.99 -2.39
C ASP A 307 19.77 13.24 -1.88
N VAL A 308 19.39 14.44 -2.35
CA VAL A 308 20.19 15.65 -2.10
C VAL A 308 19.44 16.80 -1.45
N ILE A 309 18.12 16.95 -1.67
CA ILE A 309 17.43 18.19 -1.24
C ILE A 309 17.40 18.31 0.28
N GLY A 310 17.12 17.23 1.03
CA GLY A 310 17.14 17.27 2.49
C GLY A 310 18.50 17.67 3.07
N ALA A 311 19.58 17.11 2.51
CA ALA A 311 20.95 17.46 2.92
C ALA A 311 21.31 18.90 2.56
N ILE A 312 20.89 19.40 1.39
CA ILE A 312 21.10 20.80 0.98
C ILE A 312 20.31 21.75 1.89
N ILE A 313 19.04 21.46 2.20
CA ILE A 313 18.22 22.26 3.13
C ILE A 313 18.89 22.37 4.50
N HIS A 314 19.47 21.27 4.99
CA HIS A 314 20.22 21.25 6.24
C HIS A 314 21.51 22.09 6.16
N GLU A 315 22.30 21.90 5.09
CA GLU A 315 23.54 22.64 4.84
C GLU A 315 23.31 24.16 4.74
N GLU A 316 22.24 24.58 4.06
CA GLU A 316 21.85 25.99 3.89
C GLU A 316 21.05 26.54 5.09
N ARG A 317 20.78 25.73 6.12
CA ARG A 317 20.06 26.09 7.36
C ARG A 317 18.66 26.68 7.12
N ILE A 318 17.94 26.15 6.14
CA ILE A 318 16.57 26.56 5.80
C ILE A 318 15.50 25.52 6.20
N GLY A 319 15.88 24.51 6.99
CA GLY A 319 14.97 23.41 7.41
C GLY A 319 13.72 23.88 8.16
N GLU A 320 13.82 24.92 8.99
CA GLU A 320 12.69 25.52 9.70
C GLU A 320 11.69 26.22 8.75
N GLN A 321 12.07 26.47 7.51
CA GLN A 321 11.28 27.24 6.54
C GLN A 321 10.58 26.36 5.51
N VAL A 322 10.83 25.05 5.50
CA VAL A 322 10.36 24.13 4.46
C VAL A 322 9.81 22.87 5.12
N THR A 323 8.57 22.52 4.82
CA THR A 323 7.98 21.26 5.25
C THR A 323 8.11 20.22 4.14
N ILE A 324 8.79 19.11 4.42
CA ILE A 324 8.88 17.98 3.51
C ILE A 324 7.76 16.99 3.85
N THR A 325 7.04 16.55 2.83
CA THR A 325 5.96 15.55 2.93
C THR A 325 6.28 14.35 2.05
N VAL A 326 5.72 13.20 2.42
CA VAL A 326 5.75 11.97 1.63
C VAL A 326 4.31 11.57 1.36
N GLU A 327 4.03 11.03 0.17
CA GLU A 327 2.68 10.70 -0.31
C GLU A 327 1.98 9.60 0.49
N SER A 328 2.74 8.88 1.30
CA SER A 328 2.34 7.72 2.07
C SER A 328 1.73 8.05 3.45
N GLY A 329 1.75 9.33 3.83
CA GLY A 329 1.20 9.83 5.09
C GLY A 329 2.23 10.54 5.95
#